data_AF-A0A226EK40-F1
#
_entry.id   AF-A0A226EK40-F1
#
_cell.length_a   1.000
_cell.length_b   1.000
_cell.length_c   1.000
_cell.angle_alpha   90.00
_cell.angle_beta   90.00
_cell.angle_gamma   90.00
#
_symmetry.space_group_name_H-M   'P 1'
#
loop_
_entity.id
_entity.type
_entity.pdbx_description
1 polymer ?
#
loop_
_entity_poly.entity_id
_entity_poly.type
_entity_poly.pdbx_seq_one_letter_code
_entity_poly.pdbx_strand_id
1 'polypeptide(L)'
;MATNRGYGDKFCNKFLENVSKFTSEGQTWLFNTMTCLQDVLVPIANKEVVANCSTIETTAFNSHPVCYVNSPPGVCSLPISDKIELLRIIGISTQALEQVVPVIEMCSSSDFQDIVDALKISDLDLYLRILLIISG
;
A
#
# COMPACT_ATOMS: atom_id res chain seq x y z
N MET A 1 -2.11 26.66 -14.06
CA MET A 1 -2.90 26.03 -12.98
C MET A 1 -2.10 24.88 -12.41
N ALA A 2 -1.48 25.06 -11.25
CA ALA A 2 -1.06 23.93 -10.43
C ALA A 2 -2.23 23.68 -9.47
N THR A 3 -3.00 22.62 -9.73
CA THR A 3 -4.05 22.18 -8.82
C THR A 3 -3.37 21.57 -7.59
N ASN A 4 -3.79 21.94 -6.40
CA ASN A 4 -3.31 21.33 -5.16
C ASN A 4 -3.90 19.92 -5.10
N ARG A 5 -3.18 18.93 -5.64
CA ARG A 5 -3.70 17.58 -5.80
C ARG A 5 -3.61 16.85 -4.46
N GLY A 6 -4.71 16.22 -4.04
CA GLY A 6 -4.85 15.60 -2.70
C GLY A 6 -3.94 14.39 -2.47
N TYR A 7 -4.02 13.81 -1.27
CA TYR A 7 -3.15 12.70 -0.82
C TYR A 7 -3.01 11.56 -1.85
N GLY A 8 -4.11 11.12 -2.46
CA GLY A 8 -4.09 10.05 -3.46
C GLY A 8 -3.30 10.40 -4.73
N ASP A 9 -3.40 11.63 -5.23
CA ASP A 9 -2.67 12.03 -6.44
C ASP A 9 -1.16 12.15 -6.19
N LYS A 10 -0.75 12.63 -5.00
CA LYS A 10 0.66 12.63 -4.58
C LYS A 10 1.29 11.24 -4.75
N PHE A 11 0.61 10.19 -4.26
CA PHE A 11 1.13 8.82 -4.38
C PHE A 11 0.94 8.24 -5.77
N CYS A 12 -0.16 8.55 -6.47
CA CYS A 12 -0.35 8.19 -7.87
C CYS A 12 0.85 8.61 -8.72
N ASN A 13 1.25 9.88 -8.65
CA ASN A 13 2.38 10.39 -9.42
C ASN A 13 3.71 9.72 -9.02
N LYS A 14 3.97 9.55 -7.72
CA LYS A 14 5.18 8.86 -7.26
C LYS A 14 5.27 7.43 -7.80
N PHE A 15 4.16 6.68 -7.79
CA PHE A 15 4.15 5.32 -8.33
C PHE A 15 4.34 5.32 -9.85
N LEU A 16 3.71 6.23 -10.59
CA LEU A 16 3.89 6.37 -12.04
C LEU A 16 5.34 6.72 -12.41
N GLU A 17 5.98 7.62 -11.65
CA GLU A 17 7.39 8.02 -11.85
C GLU A 17 8.38 6.87 -11.58
N ASN A 18 7.98 5.89 -10.76
CA ASN A 18 8.85 4.79 -10.34
C ASN A 18 8.40 3.42 -10.88
N VAL A 19 7.39 3.37 -11.76
CA VAL A 19 6.82 2.12 -12.30
C VAL A 19 7.89 1.22 -12.93
N SER A 20 8.88 1.81 -13.61
CA SER A 20 9.96 1.07 -14.26
C SER A 20 10.93 0.38 -13.30
N LYS A 21 10.85 0.65 -11.99
CA LYS A 21 11.66 -0.01 -10.96
C LYS A 21 11.04 -1.29 -10.43
N PHE A 22 9.75 -1.52 -10.72
CA PHE A 22 9.07 -2.77 -10.40
C PHE A 22 9.32 -3.80 -11.49
N THR A 23 9.30 -5.09 -11.11
CA THR A 23 9.24 -6.19 -12.07
C THR A 23 7.96 -6.13 -12.91
N SER A 24 7.87 -6.92 -13.99
CA SER A 24 6.63 -6.99 -14.79
C SER A 24 5.40 -7.41 -13.96
N GLU A 25 5.59 -8.30 -12.98
CA GLU A 25 4.53 -8.70 -12.05
C GLU A 25 4.18 -7.56 -11.08
N GLY A 26 5.18 -6.88 -10.54
CA GLY A 26 4.99 -5.71 -9.68
C GLY A 26 4.28 -4.55 -10.39
N GLN A 27 4.58 -4.30 -11.67
CA GLN A 27 3.87 -3.30 -12.48
C GLN A 27 2.40 -3.68 -12.68
N THR A 28 2.13 -4.96 -12.96
CA THR A 28 0.77 -5.47 -13.08
C THR A 28 -0.01 -5.30 -11.78
N TRP A 29 0.60 -5.71 -10.65
CA TRP A 29 0.02 -5.51 -9.32
C TRP A 29 -0.25 -4.03 -9.02
N LEU A 30 0.68 -3.13 -9.36
CA LEU A 30 0.58 -1.71 -9.11
C LEU A 30 -0.65 -1.11 -9.80
N PHE A 31 -0.84 -1.39 -11.09
CA PHE A 31 -1.99 -0.86 -11.83
C PHE A 31 -3.32 -1.49 -11.38
N ASN A 32 -3.32 -2.79 -11.06
CA ASN A 32 -4.50 -3.46 -10.51
C ASN A 32 -4.88 -2.86 -9.14
N THR A 33 -3.90 -2.61 -8.27
CA THR A 33 -4.10 -1.99 -6.96
C THR A 33 -4.63 -0.57 -7.10
N MET A 34 -4.05 0.24 -8.00
CA MET A 34 -4.56 1.60 -8.27
C MET A 34 -6.01 1.58 -8.74
N THR A 35 -6.35 0.66 -9.63
CA THR A 35 -7.72 0.51 -10.14
C THR A 35 -8.67 0.12 -9.02
N CYS A 36 -8.31 -0.91 -8.22
CA CYS A 36 -9.09 -1.33 -7.07
C CYS A 36 -9.37 -0.16 -6.09
N LEU A 37 -8.33 0.60 -5.73
CA LEU A 37 -8.46 1.75 -4.83
C LEU A 37 -9.42 2.84 -5.38
N GLN A 38 -9.39 3.07 -6.70
CA GLN A 38 -10.28 4.03 -7.35
C GLN A 38 -11.72 3.49 -7.43
N ASP A 39 -11.89 2.22 -7.73
CA ASP A 39 -13.20 1.57 -7.89
C ASP A 39 -14.02 1.61 -6.60
N VAL A 40 -13.39 1.52 -5.42
CA VAL A 40 -14.10 1.63 -4.13
C VAL A 40 -14.77 2.99 -3.95
N LEU A 41 -14.29 4.05 -4.63
CA LEU A 41 -14.85 5.39 -4.59
C LEU A 41 -15.87 5.67 -5.69
N VAL A 42 -16.03 4.79 -6.68
CA VAL A 42 -16.97 4.98 -7.80
C VAL A 42 -18.42 5.21 -7.35
N PRO A 43 -18.98 4.46 -6.39
CA PRO A 43 -20.36 4.71 -5.93
C PRO A 43 -20.53 6.11 -5.31
N ILE A 44 -19.49 6.59 -4.61
CA ILE A 44 -19.50 7.95 -4.05
C ILE A 44 -19.39 8.98 -5.18
N ALA A 45 -18.48 8.76 -6.15
CA ALA A 45 -18.27 9.66 -7.28
C ALA A 45 -19.52 9.78 -8.18
N ASN A 46 -20.26 8.69 -8.35
CA ASN A 46 -21.53 8.63 -9.08
C ASN A 46 -22.72 9.18 -8.31
N LYS A 47 -22.52 9.63 -7.06
CA LYS A 47 -23.57 10.12 -6.14
C LYS A 47 -24.62 9.04 -5.80
N GLU A 48 -24.24 7.77 -5.90
CA GLU A 48 -25.05 6.64 -5.44
C GLU A 48 -25.03 6.56 -3.90
N VAL A 49 -23.95 7.04 -3.28
CA VAL A 49 -23.79 7.20 -1.83
C VAL A 49 -23.52 8.67 -1.50
N VAL A 50 -24.30 9.25 -0.60
CA VAL A 50 -24.03 10.58 -0.04
C VAL A 50 -22.91 10.45 0.99
N ALA A 51 -21.75 11.02 0.69
CA ALA A 51 -20.58 10.98 1.56
C ALA A 51 -20.08 12.39 1.86
N ASN A 52 -19.66 12.63 3.11
CA ASN A 52 -18.87 13.81 3.46
C ASN A 52 -17.37 13.52 3.28
N CYS A 53 -16.51 14.52 3.44
CA CYS A 53 -15.06 14.35 3.27
C CYS A 53 -14.47 13.26 4.17
N SER A 54 -14.96 13.13 5.42
CA SER A 54 -14.49 12.11 6.35
C SER A 54 -14.89 10.70 5.89
N THR A 55 -16.11 10.53 5.40
CA THR A 55 -16.55 9.25 4.81
C THR A 55 -15.69 8.87 3.61
N ILE A 56 -15.41 9.82 2.71
CA ILE A 56 -14.54 9.58 1.55
C ILE A 56 -13.14 9.14 2.00
N GLU A 57 -12.56 9.86 2.95
CA GLU A 57 -11.23 9.57 3.49
C GLU A 57 -11.17 8.18 4.12
N THR A 58 -12.11 7.85 5.02
CA THR A 58 -12.15 6.55 5.68
C THR A 58 -12.40 5.41 4.68
N THR A 59 -13.33 5.57 3.73
CA THR A 59 -13.58 4.56 2.69
C THR A 59 -12.35 4.32 1.83
N ALA A 60 -11.68 5.39 1.38
CA ALA A 60 -10.44 5.28 0.61
C ALA A 60 -9.34 4.59 1.43
N PHE A 61 -9.10 5.07 2.66
CA PHE A 61 -8.01 4.57 3.51
C PHE A 61 -8.21 3.08 3.85
N ASN A 62 -9.41 2.68 4.27
CA ASN A 62 -9.69 1.30 4.67
C ASN A 62 -9.70 0.29 3.51
N SER A 63 -9.74 0.75 2.26
CA SER A 63 -9.70 -0.14 1.09
C SER A 63 -8.32 -0.73 0.81
N HIS A 64 -7.25 -0.13 1.35
CA HIS A 64 -5.88 -0.49 0.98
C HIS A 64 -5.53 -1.95 1.28
N PRO A 65 -5.81 -2.54 2.46
CA PRO A 65 -5.33 -3.89 2.75
C PRO A 65 -5.92 -4.92 1.79
N VAL A 66 -7.22 -4.82 1.56
CA VAL A 66 -7.95 -5.66 0.61
C VAL A 66 -7.42 -5.46 -0.80
N CYS A 67 -7.25 -4.22 -1.27
CA CYS A 67 -6.74 -3.96 -2.61
C CYS A 67 -5.30 -4.42 -2.80
N TYR A 68 -4.43 -4.27 -1.79
CA TYR A 68 -3.04 -4.69 -1.86
C TYR A 68 -2.91 -6.21 -1.96
N VAL A 69 -3.71 -6.94 -1.19
CA VAL A 69 -3.66 -8.41 -1.14
C VAL A 69 -4.38 -9.04 -2.34
N ASN A 70 -5.55 -8.52 -2.71
CA ASN A 70 -6.43 -9.19 -3.69
C ASN A 70 -6.20 -8.74 -5.14
N SER A 71 -5.45 -7.66 -5.40
CA SER A 71 -5.12 -7.24 -6.77
C SER A 71 -4.12 -8.22 -7.37
N PRO A 72 -4.48 -9.06 -8.36
CA PRO A 72 -3.60 -10.13 -8.82
C PRO A 72 -2.29 -9.58 -9.41
N PRO A 73 -1.12 -10.19 -9.15
CA PRO A 73 -0.92 -11.44 -8.39
C PRO A 73 -1.01 -11.31 -6.85
N GLY A 74 -1.12 -10.09 -6.32
CA GLY A 74 -1.26 -9.80 -4.89
C GLY A 74 0.09 -9.50 -4.23
N VAL A 75 0.12 -8.54 -3.31
CA VAL A 75 1.39 -8.05 -2.70
C VAL A 75 2.15 -9.16 -1.98
N CYS A 76 1.45 -10.17 -1.42
CA CYS A 76 2.08 -11.28 -0.72
C CYS A 76 3.00 -12.09 -1.64
N SER A 77 2.59 -12.28 -2.90
CA SER A 77 3.31 -13.08 -3.90
C SER A 77 4.42 -12.33 -4.64
N LEU A 78 4.49 -11.01 -4.48
CA LEU A 78 5.45 -10.20 -5.22
C LEU A 78 6.90 -10.51 -4.80
N PRO A 79 7.86 -10.42 -5.75
CA PRO A 79 9.27 -10.44 -5.45
C PRO A 79 9.64 -9.43 -4.37
N ILE A 80 10.61 -9.78 -3.53
CA ILE A 80 11.10 -8.90 -2.46
C ILE A 80 11.57 -7.52 -2.98
N SER A 81 12.11 -7.46 -4.20
CA SER A 81 12.52 -6.20 -4.83
C SER A 81 11.36 -5.22 -5.00
N ASP A 82 10.17 -5.73 -5.33
CA ASP A 82 8.97 -4.90 -5.53
C ASP A 82 8.41 -4.44 -4.18
N LYS A 83 8.42 -5.31 -3.18
CA LYS A 83 8.03 -4.96 -1.79
C LYS A 83 8.94 -3.87 -1.21
N ILE A 84 10.25 -3.93 -1.49
CA ILE A 84 11.22 -2.90 -1.09
C ILE A 84 10.94 -1.58 -1.82
N GLU A 85 10.70 -1.60 -3.13
CA GLU A 85 10.43 -0.37 -3.88
C GLU A 85 9.11 0.29 -3.45
N LEU A 86 8.08 -0.52 -3.18
CA LEU A 86 6.84 -0.07 -2.56
C LEU A 86 7.10 0.70 -1.26
N LEU A 87 7.89 0.14 -0.34
CA LEU A 87 8.23 0.77 0.93
C LEU A 87 9.03 2.07 0.76
N ARG A 88 9.94 2.13 -0.22
CA ARG A 88 10.68 3.37 -0.55
C ARG A 88 9.76 4.49 -1.05
N ILE A 89 8.75 4.15 -1.85
CA ILE A 89 7.82 5.13 -2.42
C ILE A 89 6.88 5.69 -1.35
N ILE A 90 6.27 4.81 -0.54
CA ILE A 90 5.30 5.21 0.48
C ILE A 90 5.97 5.86 1.69
N GLY A 91 7.19 5.42 2.02
CA GLY A 91 7.91 5.83 3.22
C GLY A 91 7.31 5.25 4.49
N ILE A 92 8.08 5.26 5.58
CA ILE A 92 7.61 4.82 6.90
C ILE A 92 6.99 6.02 7.60
N SER A 93 5.66 6.05 7.64
CA SER A 93 4.86 7.03 8.39
C SER A 93 3.85 6.29 9.25
N THR A 94 3.29 6.94 10.27
CA THR A 94 2.24 6.33 11.11
C THR A 94 1.05 5.88 10.27
N GLN A 95 0.62 6.68 9.28
CA GLN A 95 -0.48 6.29 8.38
C GLN A 95 -0.11 5.10 7.50
N ALA A 96 1.15 5.00 7.05
CA ALA A 96 1.60 3.84 6.28
C ALA A 96 1.61 2.57 7.15
N LEU A 97 2.02 2.67 8.42
CA LEU A 97 2.02 1.54 9.36
C LEU A 97 0.60 1.04 9.64
N GLU A 98 -0.38 1.93 9.76
CA GLU A 98 -1.79 1.56 9.92
C GLU A 98 -2.32 0.69 8.77
N GLN A 99 -1.75 0.81 7.56
CA GLN A 99 -2.11 0.00 6.41
C GLN A 99 -1.24 -1.26 6.25
N VAL A 100 0.03 -1.18 6.64
CA VAL A 100 0.96 -2.31 6.52
C VAL A 100 0.58 -3.46 7.47
N VAL A 101 0.14 -3.16 8.70
CA VAL A 101 -0.19 -4.21 9.67
C VAL A 101 -1.31 -5.15 9.17
N PRO A 102 -2.48 -4.67 8.73
CA PRO A 102 -3.51 -5.55 8.20
C PRO A 102 -3.08 -6.30 6.93
N VAL A 103 -2.24 -5.70 6.09
CA VAL A 103 -1.68 -6.40 4.91
C VAL A 103 -0.81 -7.58 5.34
N ILE A 104 0.03 -7.41 6.36
CA ILE A 104 0.87 -8.49 6.89
C ILE A 104 0.01 -9.60 7.46
N GLU A 105 -1.04 -9.27 8.23
CA GLU A 105 -1.97 -10.25 8.80
C GLU A 105 -2.73 -11.05 7.73
N MET A 106 -3.03 -10.42 6.60
CA MET A 106 -3.69 -11.05 5.45
C MET A 106 -2.73 -11.87 4.58
N CYS A 107 -1.42 -11.61 4.67
CA CYS A 107 -0.37 -12.42 4.04
C CYS A 107 0.13 -13.50 5.02
N SER A 108 0.92 -14.47 4.54
CA SER A 108 1.59 -15.39 5.47
C SER A 108 2.76 -14.68 6.14
N SER A 109 3.02 -14.96 7.42
CA SER A 109 4.08 -14.27 8.19
C SER A 109 5.48 -14.42 7.57
N SER A 110 5.72 -15.50 6.81
CA SER A 110 6.96 -15.70 6.03
C SER A 110 7.15 -14.69 4.89
N ASP A 111 6.08 -14.10 4.36
CA ASP A 111 6.14 -13.22 3.17
C ASP A 111 6.77 -11.85 3.45
N PHE A 112 6.88 -11.48 4.73
CA PHE A 112 7.42 -10.19 5.18
C PHE A 112 8.71 -10.32 5.99
N GLN A 113 9.11 -11.53 6.38
CA GLN A 113 10.37 -11.77 7.10
C GLN A 113 11.57 -11.31 6.27
N ASP A 114 11.57 -11.61 4.97
CA ASP A 114 12.67 -11.22 4.10
C ASP A 114 12.83 -9.70 3.97
N ILE A 115 11.75 -8.92 4.11
CA ILE A 115 11.81 -7.44 4.07
C ILE A 115 12.58 -6.91 5.28
N VAL A 116 12.32 -7.46 6.47
CA VAL A 116 13.02 -7.08 7.71
C VAL A 116 14.52 -7.32 7.53
N ASP A 117 14.87 -8.46 6.94
CA ASP A 117 16.25 -8.87 6.72
C ASP A 117 16.92 -8.02 5.61
N ALA A 118 16.22 -7.76 4.51
CA ALA A 118 16.75 -7.05 3.34
C ALA A 118 16.90 -5.54 3.55
N LEU A 119 16.04 -4.93 4.37
CA LEU A 119 16.11 -3.49 4.63
C LEU A 119 17.17 -3.11 5.67
N LYS A 120 17.84 -4.08 6.32
CA LYS A 120 18.81 -3.85 7.43
C LYS A 120 18.32 -2.71 8.32
N ILE A 121 17.05 -2.76 8.72
CA ILE A 121 16.34 -1.65 9.35
C ILE A 121 17.13 -1.27 10.60
N SER A 122 17.92 -0.20 10.50
CA SER A 122 18.73 0.32 11.62
C SER A 122 17.89 1.14 12.60
N ASP A 123 16.61 1.32 12.28
CA ASP A 123 15.63 1.94 13.14
C ASP A 123 15.04 0.87 14.08
N LEU A 124 15.62 0.80 15.27
CA LEU A 124 15.32 -0.20 16.30
C LEU A 124 13.83 -0.18 16.70
N ASP A 125 13.13 0.97 16.59
CA ASP A 125 11.70 1.07 16.93
C ASP A 125 10.82 0.37 15.88
N LEU A 126 11.17 0.51 14.60
CA LEU A 126 10.47 -0.19 13.52
C LEU A 126 10.78 -1.69 13.51
N TYR A 127 12.04 -2.06 13.75
CA TYR A 127 12.44 -3.46 13.91
C TYR A 127 11.70 -4.12 15.08
N LEU A 128 11.63 -3.47 16.25
CA LEU A 128 10.89 -3.96 17.41
C LEU A 128 9.38 -4.07 17.12
N ARG A 129 8.76 -3.08 16.47
CA ARG A 129 7.33 -3.14 16.14
C ARG A 129 7.00 -4.27 15.18
N ILE A 130 7.80 -4.46 14.13
CA ILE A 130 7.59 -5.55 13.16
C ILE A 130 7.90 -6.92 13.81
N LEU A 131 8.98 -7.04 14.60
CA LEU A 131 9.28 -8.27 15.34
C LEU A 131 8.19 -8.66 16.32
N LEU A 132 7.65 -7.71 17.10
CA LEU A 132 6.57 -7.97 18.04
C LEU A 132 5.30 -8.49 17.36
N ILE A 133 5.09 -8.16 16.09
CA ILE A 133 3.97 -8.65 15.27
C ILE A 133 4.27 -10.07 14.74
N ILE A 134 5.52 -10.36 14.37
CA ILE A 134 5.91 -11.66 13.80
C ILE A 134 6.14 -12.74 14.88
N SER A 135 6.52 -12.34 16.09
CA SER A 135 6.84 -13.25 17.20
C SER A 135 5.65 -13.53 18.14
N GLY A 136 4.45 -13.09 17.77
CA GLY A 136 3.17 -13.39 18.43
C GLY A 136 2.41 -14.52 17.75
#